data_AF-A0A920GKE5-F1
#
_entry.id   AF-A0A920GKE5-F1
#
_cell.length_a   1.000
_cell.length_b   1.000
_cell.length_c   1.000
_cell.angle_alpha   90.00
_cell.angle_beta   90.00
_cell.angle_gamma   90.00
#
_symmetry.space_group_name_H-M   'P 1'
#
loop_
_entity.id
_entity.type
_entity.pdbx_description
1 polymer ?
#
loop_
_entity_poly.entity_id
_entity_poly.type
_entity_poly.pdbx_seq_one_letter_code
_entity_poly.pdbx_strand_id
1 'polypeptide(L)'
;MRNRLVFGLLFLSIFGWGQINFEVSVRKKQLGLNERLRVDFAIDKPGDNFRPPSFSSFRVISGPMQSVSNVFVNGKRTYSMTYTYFITPLKKRGF
;
A
#
# COMPACT_ATOMS: atom_id res chain seq x y z
N MET A 1 -12.91 42.19 -20.92
CA MET A 1 -12.22 40.90 -21.17
C MET A 1 -11.03 40.63 -20.24
N ARG A 2 -10.44 41.66 -19.61
CA ARG A 2 -9.27 41.56 -18.72
C ARG A 2 -9.42 40.63 -17.50
N ASN A 3 -10.61 40.54 -16.91
CA ASN A 3 -10.81 39.76 -15.68
C ASN A 3 -11.16 38.28 -15.93
N ARG A 4 -11.53 37.89 -17.17
CA ARG A 4 -11.90 36.50 -17.48
C ARG A 4 -10.70 35.54 -17.46
N LEU A 5 -9.51 36.04 -17.80
CA LEU A 5 -8.26 35.29 -17.75
C LEU A 5 -7.83 34.97 -16.31
N VAL A 6 -8.09 35.89 -15.37
CA VAL A 6 -7.77 35.70 -13.94
C VAL A 6 -8.61 34.57 -13.34
N PHE A 7 -9.90 34.50 -13.68
CA PHE A 7 -10.77 33.40 -13.25
C PHE A 7 -10.35 32.04 -13.84
N GLY A 8 -9.83 32.01 -15.08
CA GLY A 8 -9.29 30.79 -15.68
C GLY A 8 -8.02 30.27 -15.00
N LEU A 9 -7.13 31.18 -14.59
CA LEU A 9 -5.89 30.86 -13.87
C LEU A 9 -6.16 30.33 -12.45
N LEU A 10 -7.15 30.86 -11.74
CA LEU A 10 -7.56 30.38 -10.41
C LEU A 10 -8.17 28.96 -10.44
N PHE A 11 -8.76 28.55 -11.56
CA PHE A 11 -9.33 27.21 -11.72
C PHE A 11 -8.27 26.14 -12.00
N LEU A 12 -7.06 26.51 -12.43
CA LEU A 12 -5.98 25.56 -12.72
C LEU A 12 -5.26 25.05 -11.45
N SER A 13 -5.32 25.81 -10.35
CA SER A 13 -4.60 25.50 -9.10
C SER A 13 -5.22 24.39 -8.23
N ILE A 14 -6.38 23.85 -8.59
CA ILE A 14 -7.10 22.84 -7.79
C ILE A 14 -6.70 21.38 -8.10
N PHE A 15 -5.79 21.15 -9.05
CA PHE A 15 -5.36 19.79 -9.43
C PHE A 15 -4.00 19.39 -8.83
N GLY A 16 -3.86 19.52 -7.50
CA GLY A 16 -2.69 19.01 -6.76
C GLY A 16 -2.96 17.63 -6.16
N TRP A 17 -2.98 16.57 -6.97
CA TRP A 17 -3.09 15.20 -6.44
C TRP A 17 -1.69 14.73 -6.01
N GLY A 18 -1.45 14.57 -4.71
CA GLY A 18 -0.16 14.09 -4.22
C GLY A 18 0.05 12.60 -4.51
N GLN A 19 1.13 12.24 -5.19
CA GLN A 19 1.51 10.84 -5.45
C GLN A 19 1.58 10.02 -4.15
N ILE A 20 1.01 8.82 -4.17
CA ILE A 20 1.07 7.81 -3.11
C ILE A 20 1.87 6.65 -3.67
N ASN A 21 2.93 6.25 -2.97
CA ASN A 21 3.66 5.02 -3.29
C ASN A 21 3.04 3.87 -2.50
N PHE A 22 2.57 2.87 -3.26
CA PHE A 22 2.01 1.63 -2.74
C PHE A 22 2.86 0.46 -3.22
N GLU A 23 3.51 -0.23 -2.28
CA GLU A 23 4.41 -1.33 -2.59
C GLU A 23 3.93 -2.61 -1.90
N VAL A 24 4.05 -3.73 -2.62
CA VAL A 24 3.72 -5.06 -2.10
C VAL A 24 4.99 -5.91 -2.11
N SER A 25 5.39 -6.39 -0.93
CA SER A 25 6.57 -7.23 -0.78
C SER A 25 6.17 -8.65 -0.35
N VAL A 26 6.69 -9.64 -1.07
CA VAL A 26 6.46 -11.07 -0.83
C VAL A 26 7.80 -11.78 -0.75
N ARG A 27 8.02 -12.59 0.29
CA ARG A 27 9.34 -13.19 0.55
C ARG A 27 9.68 -14.43 -0.31
N LYS A 28 8.70 -15.07 -0.94
CA LYS A 28 8.88 -16.30 -1.71
C LYS A 28 8.05 -16.29 -3.00
N LYS A 29 8.62 -16.80 -4.08
CA LYS A 29 7.92 -17.02 -5.37
C LYS A 29 7.21 -18.37 -5.44
N GLN A 30 7.72 -19.37 -4.74
CA GLN A 30 7.17 -20.73 -4.66
C GLN A 30 6.91 -21.08 -3.19
N LEU A 31 5.83 -21.79 -2.92
CA LEU A 31 5.33 -22.03 -1.57
C LEU A 31 4.77 -23.46 -1.47
N GLY A 32 5.19 -24.21 -0.45
CA GLY A 32 4.61 -25.52 -0.11
C GLY A 32 3.21 -25.39 0.50
N LEU A 33 2.41 -26.47 0.47
CA LEU A 33 1.02 -26.46 0.95
C LEU A 33 0.90 -26.05 2.43
N ASN A 34 1.90 -26.40 3.24
CA ASN A 34 1.93 -26.15 4.68
C ASN A 34 2.84 -24.97 5.05
N GLU A 35 3.33 -24.21 4.06
CA GLU A 35 4.20 -23.07 4.31
C GLU A 35 3.41 -21.77 4.47
N ARG A 36 3.86 -20.94 5.39
CA ARG A 36 3.34 -19.58 5.60
C ARG A 36 4.09 -18.59 4.73
N LEU A 37 3.35 -17.73 4.04
CA LEU A 37 3.85 -16.62 3.27
C LEU A 37 3.53 -15.32 3.99
N ARG A 38 4.56 -14.49 4.19
CA ARG A 38 4.40 -13.11 4.66
C ARG A 38 4.17 -12.20 3.47
N VAL A 39 3.13 -11.38 3.54
CA VAL A 39 2.79 -10.33 2.57
C VAL A 39 2.78 -9.00 3.29
N ASP A 40 3.62 -8.08 2.86
CA ASP A 40 3.71 -6.72 3.41
C ASP A 40 3.18 -5.72 2.38
N PHE A 41 2.22 -4.88 2.77
CA PHE A 41 1.72 -3.76 1.98
C PHE A 41 2.24 -2.46 2.59
N ALA A 42 3.19 -1.79 1.93
CA ALA A 42 3.79 -0.55 2.40
C ALA A 42 3.21 0.67 1.68
N ILE A 43 2.88 1.70 2.44
CA ILE A 43 2.24 2.94 1.97
C ILE A 43 3.02 4.13 2.52
N ASP A 44 3.42 5.06 1.66
CA ASP A 44 4.24 6.22 2.06
C ASP A 44 3.44 7.42 2.61
N LYS A 45 2.13 7.26 2.78
CA LYS A 45 1.25 8.28 3.37
C LYS A 45 0.33 7.71 4.45
N PRO A 46 -0.10 8.55 5.41
CA PRO A 46 -1.16 8.18 6.33
C PRO A 46 -2.41 7.82 5.51
N GLY A 47 -2.91 6.61 5.68
CA GLY A 47 -4.05 6.11 4.95
C GLY A 47 -5.03 5.46 5.89
N ASP A 48 -6.20 6.09 6.05
CA ASP A 48 -7.26 5.62 6.95
C ASP A 48 -8.18 4.58 6.29
N ASN A 49 -8.04 4.36 4.98
CA ASN A 49 -8.94 3.53 4.16
C ASN A 49 -8.22 2.41 3.40
N PHE A 50 -7.17 1.82 3.99
CA PHE A 50 -6.55 0.64 3.37
C PHE A 50 -7.55 -0.52 3.29
N ARG A 51 -7.77 -1.03 2.07
CA ARG A 51 -8.59 -2.22 1.82
C ARG A 51 -7.67 -3.31 1.27
N PRO A 52 -7.43 -4.40 2.01
CA PRO A 52 -6.61 -5.47 1.49
C PRO A 52 -7.27 -6.14 0.28
N PRO A 53 -6.49 -6.70 -0.66
CA PRO A 53 -7.04 -7.53 -1.71
C PRO A 53 -7.63 -8.83 -1.12
N SER A 54 -8.54 -9.47 -1.85
CA SER A 54 -9.07 -10.78 -1.44
C SER A 54 -8.00 -11.87 -1.55
N PHE A 55 -7.86 -12.70 -0.53
CA PHE A 55 -6.96 -13.86 -0.53
C PHE A 55 -7.67 -15.14 -0.98
N SER A 56 -8.39 -15.15 -2.11
CA SER A 56 -9.27 -16.28 -2.49
C SER A 56 -8.60 -17.67 -2.53
N SER A 57 -7.34 -17.74 -2.99
CA SER A 57 -6.55 -18.98 -3.06
C SER A 57 -5.74 -19.29 -1.79
N PHE A 58 -5.85 -18.45 -0.76
CA PHE A 58 -5.05 -18.55 0.46
C PHE A 58 -5.92 -18.42 1.71
N ARG A 59 -5.59 -19.17 2.75
CA ARG A 59 -6.13 -18.94 4.09
C ARG A 59 -5.32 -17.85 4.76
N VAL A 60 -5.98 -16.83 5.29
CA VAL A 60 -5.35 -15.86 6.18
C VAL A 60 -5.17 -16.52 7.55
N ILE A 61 -3.92 -16.66 7.98
CA ILE A 61 -3.56 -17.21 9.29
C ILE A 61 -3.44 -16.10 10.34
N SER A 62 -2.95 -14.92 9.94
CA SER A 62 -2.80 -13.75 10.82
C SER A 62 -2.77 -12.45 10.02
N GLY A 63 -3.19 -11.35 10.65
CA GLY A 63 -3.13 -9.98 10.11
C GLY A 63 -4.51 -9.28 10.00
N PRO A 64 -4.53 -7.97 9.65
CA PRO A 64 -3.36 -7.14 9.40
C PRO A 64 -2.62 -6.77 10.70
N MET A 65 -1.31 -7.01 10.73
CA MET A 65 -0.43 -6.35 11.70
C MET A 65 0.01 -5.02 11.09
N GLN A 66 -0.15 -3.92 11.83
CA GLN A 66 0.18 -2.59 11.35
C GLN A 66 1.49 -2.10 11.96
N SER A 67 2.33 -1.46 11.15
CA SER A 67 3.56 -0.82 11.60
C SER A 67 3.70 0.55 10.95
N VAL A 68 3.92 1.58 11.76
CA VAL A 68 4.16 2.95 11.30
C VAL A 68 5.62 3.29 11.55
N SER A 69 6.30 3.76 10.51
CA SER A 69 7.65 4.31 10.59
C SER A 69 7.65 5.76 10.15
N ASN A 70 8.23 6.62 10.99
CA ASN A 70 8.45 8.03 10.71
C ASN A 70 9.94 8.32 10.88
N VAL A 71 10.64 8.59 9.78
CA VAL A 71 12.07 8.86 9.79
C VAL A 71 12.30 10.29 9.30
N PHE A 72 13.13 11.04 10.00
CA PHE A 72 13.52 12.39 9.63
C PHE A 72 15.03 12.42 9.43
N VAL A 73 15.50 12.65 8.20
CA VAL A 73 16.93 12.74 7.87
C VAL A 73 17.18 14.02 7.08
N ASN A 74 18.07 14.87 7.56
CA ASN A 74 18.47 16.13 6.91
C ASN A 74 17.28 17.00 6.44
N GLY A 75 16.25 17.13 7.29
CA GLY A 75 15.04 17.90 6.99
C GLY A 75 14.02 17.22 6.08
N LYS A 76 14.33 16.02 5.55
CA LYS A 76 13.37 15.21 4.78
C LYS A 76 12.65 14.22 5.69
N ARG A 77 11.32 14.30 5.75
CA ARG A 77 10.46 13.32 6.41
C ARG A 77 10.15 12.18 5.45
N THR A 78 10.43 10.95 5.86
CA THR A 78 9.97 9.72 5.21
C THR A 78 8.96 9.05 6.12
N TYR A 79 7.75 8.84 5.60
CA TYR A 79 6.68 8.12 6.27
C TYR A 79 6.52 6.74 5.61
N SER A 80 6.25 5.71 6.39
CA SER A 80 5.86 4.39 5.86
C SER A 80 4.87 3.72 6.82
N MET A 81 3.72 3.30 6.28
CA MET A 81 2.71 2.50 6.95
C MET A 81 2.67 1.13 6.30
N THR A 82 2.94 0.08 7.06
CA THR A 82 2.99 -1.30 6.56
C THR A 82 1.89 -2.14 7.18
N TYR A 83 1.08 -2.77 6.34
CA TYR A 83 0.12 -3.81 6.72
C TYR A 83 0.69 -5.19 6.38
N THR A 84 0.92 -6.01 7.40
CA THR A 84 1.49 -7.35 7.27
C THR A 84 0.42 -8.43 7.45
N TYR A 85 0.39 -9.39 6.53
CA TYR A 85 -0.43 -10.60 6.60
C TYR A 85 0.42 -11.86 6.52
N PHE A 86 -0.02 -12.91 7.21
CA PHE A 86 0.50 -14.26 7.04
C PHE A 86 -0.58 -15.13 6.43
N ILE A 87 -0.29 -15.71 5.27
CA ILE A 87 -1.24 -16.52 4.49
C ILE A 87 -0.65 -17.89 4.19
N THR A 88 -1.50 -18.90 4.03
CA THR A 88 -1.11 -20.26 3.62
C THR A 88 -1.96 -20.69 2.42
N PRO A 89 -1.42 -21.42 1.44
CA PRO A 89 -2.17 -21.83 0.27
C PRO A 89 -3.25 -22.84 0.64
N LEU A 90 -4.44 -22.73 0.05
CA LEU A 90 -5.54 -23.67 0.32
C LEU A 90 -5.44 -24.96 -0.49
N LYS A 91 -4.84 -24.88 -1.67
CA LYS A 91 -4.70 -25.99 -2.61
C LYS A 91 -3.33 -25.92 -3.26
N LYS A 92 -2.74 -27.08 -3.54
CA LYS A 92 -1.62 -27.16 -4.46
C LYS A 92 -2.14 -26.74 -5.83
N ARG A 93 -1.42 -25.86 -6.52
CA ARG A 93 -1.69 -25.61 -7.94
C ARG A 93 -1.43 -26.94 -8.66
N GLY A 94 -2.50 -27.63 -9.06
CA GLY A 94 -2.40 -28.71 -10.03
C GLY A 94 -1.88 -28.12 -11.33
N PHE A 95 -0.90 -28.78 -11.93
CA PHE A 95 -0.50 -28.50 -13.30
C PHE A 95 -1.61 -28.95 -14.25
#